data_AF-A0AA96FKE9-F1
#
_entry.id   AF-A0AA96FKE9-F1
#
_cell.length_a   1.000
_cell.length_b   1.000
_cell.length_c   1.000
_cell.angle_alpha   90.00
_cell.angle_beta   90.00
_cell.angle_gamma   90.00
#
_symmetry.space_group_name_H-M   'P 1'
#
loop_
_entity.id
_entity.type
_entity.pdbx_description
1 polymer ?
#
loop_
_entity_poly.entity_id
_entity_poly.type
_entity_poly.pdbx_seq_one_letter_code
_entity_poly.pdbx_strand_id
1 'polypeptide(L)' 'MDPVPLSAREREIVAWMAEGMTNRQISELAFVSENMVHQHLKRVLRKLNVHSRAELVQVTWQGAADLP' A
#
# COMPACT_ATOMS: atom_id res chain seq x y z
N MET A 1 8.45 -10.17 15.87
CA MET A 1 8.04 -8.76 15.97
C MET A 1 6.66 -8.71 15.34
N ASP A 2 5.63 -8.33 16.10
CA ASP A 2 4.27 -8.29 15.56
C ASP A 2 4.21 -7.34 14.37
N PRO A 3 3.48 -7.68 13.29
CA PRO A 3 3.35 -6.79 12.15
C PRO A 3 2.72 -5.48 12.63
N VAL A 4 3.49 -4.40 12.57
CA VAL A 4 3.00 -3.07 12.95
C VAL A 4 1.83 -2.76 12.02
N PRO A 5 0.64 -2.45 12.56
CA PRO A 5 -0.52 -2.20 11.73
C PRO A 5 -0.26 -1.05 10.76
N LEU A 6 -0.85 -1.16 9.57
CA LEU A 6 -0.84 -0.06 8.62
C LEU A 6 -1.61 1.13 9.20
N SER A 7 -1.15 2.34 8.92
CA SER A 7 -1.93 3.55 9.15
C SER A 7 -3.10 3.63 8.17
N ALA A 8 -4.07 4.51 8.43
CA ALA A 8 -5.18 4.75 7.51
C ALA A 8 -4.68 5.14 6.11
N ARG A 9 -3.73 6.10 6.05
CA ARG A 9 -3.13 6.53 4.79
C ARG A 9 -2.39 5.41 4.06
N GLU A 10 -1.67 4.55 4.78
CA GLU A 10 -0.99 3.41 4.18
C GLU A 10 -2.00 2.39 3.59
N ARG A 11 -3.15 2.17 4.25
CA ARG A 11 -4.23 1.32 3.71
C ARG A 11 -4.83 1.90 2.43
N GLU A 12 -5.13 3.19 2.40
CA GLU A 12 -5.64 3.87 1.20
C GLU A 12 -4.67 3.72 0.03
N ILE A 13 -3.38 4.02 0.26
CA ILE A 13 -2.34 3.90 -0.77
C ILE A 13 -2.24 2.46 -1.28
N VAL A 14 -2.35 1.47 -0.41
CA VAL A 14 -2.33 0.06 -0.78
C VAL A 14 -3.56 -0.35 -1.59
N ALA A 15 -4.75 0.14 -1.23
CA ALA A 15 -5.98 -0.15 -1.97
C ALA A 15 -5.91 0.37 -3.42
N TRP A 16 -5.59 1.64 -3.61
CA TRP A 16 -5.42 2.23 -4.95
C TRP A 16 -4.31 1.55 -5.75
N MET A 17 -3.22 1.17 -5.07
CA MET A 17 -2.12 0.41 -5.66
C MET A 17 -2.59 -0.95 -6.20
N ALA A 18 -3.44 -1.65 -5.44
CA ALA A 18 -4.02 -2.94 -5.81
C ALA A 18 -5.07 -2.83 -6.93
N GLU A 19 -5.77 -1.69 -7.03
CA GLU A 19 -6.64 -1.33 -8.15
C GLU A 19 -5.85 -1.01 -9.45
N GLY A 20 -4.52 -1.05 -9.40
CA GLY A 20 -3.67 -0.83 -10.58
C GLY A 20 -3.28 0.63 -10.80
N MET A 21 -3.56 1.54 -9.85
CA MET A 21 -3.19 2.94 -9.99
C MET A 21 -1.68 3.15 -9.94
N THR A 22 -1.19 4.07 -10.78
CA THR A 22 0.20 4.52 -10.78
C THR A 22 0.49 5.43 -9.59
N ASN A 23 1.75 5.57 -9.22
CA ASN A 23 2.13 6.46 -8.10
C ASN A 23 1.73 7.92 -8.36
N ARG A 24 1.72 8.36 -9.62
CA ARG A 24 1.20 9.67 -10.03
C ARG A 24 -0.28 9.84 -9.70
N GLN A 25 -1.12 8.91 -10.14
CA GLN A 25 -2.56 8.95 -9.85
C GLN A 25 -2.85 8.87 -8.35
N ILE A 26 -2.12 8.01 -7.63
CA ILE A 26 -2.23 7.91 -6.16
C ILE A 26 -1.81 9.23 -5.51
N SER A 27 -0.76 9.88 -5.99
CA SER A 27 -0.28 11.15 -5.43
C SER A 27 -1.30 12.26 -5.60
N GLU A 28 -1.99 12.29 -6.74
CA GLU A 28 -3.08 13.23 -7.04
C GLU A 28 -4.27 13.00 -6.09
N LEU A 29 -4.72 11.75 -5.92
CA LEU A 29 -5.81 11.40 -4.98
C LEU A 29 -5.45 11.67 -3.52
N ALA A 30 -4.21 11.39 -3.13
CA ALA A 30 -3.75 11.52 -1.76
C ALA A 30 -3.34 12.95 -1.39
N PHE A 31 -3.29 13.88 -2.36
CA PHE A 31 -2.78 15.25 -2.21
C PHE A 31 -1.34 15.28 -1.65
N VAL A 32 -0.46 14.44 -2.18
CA VAL A 32 0.96 14.37 -1.81
C VAL A 32 1.84 14.27 -3.06
N SER A 33 3.17 14.27 -2.91
CA SER A 33 4.06 14.00 -4.03
C SER A 33 4.20 12.51 -4.33
N GLU A 34 4.56 12.15 -5.57
CA GLU A 34 4.89 10.77 -5.94
C GLU A 34 5.98 10.16 -5.05
N ASN A 35 6.96 10.97 -4.62
CA ASN A 35 7.98 10.53 -3.69
C ASN A 35 7.40 10.14 -2.33
N MET A 36 6.40 10.88 -1.82
CA MET A 36 5.71 10.50 -0.58
C MET A 36 4.97 9.18 -0.75
N VAL A 37 4.31 8.95 -1.89
CA VAL A 37 3.69 7.64 -2.20
C VAL A 37 4.74 6.53 -2.18
N HIS A 38 5.90 6.73 -2.80
CA HIS A 38 7.01 5.77 -2.72
C HIS A 38 7.46 5.49 -1.28
N GLN A 39 7.58 6.52 -0.44
CA GLN A 39 7.97 6.34 0.96
C GLN A 39 6.91 5.58 1.77
N HIS A 40 5.63 5.85 1.53
CA HIS A 40 4.54 5.08 2.13
C HIS A 40 4.60 3.61 1.72
N LEU A 41 4.73 3.31 0.42
CA LEU A 41 4.86 1.94 -0.07
C LEU A 41 6.09 1.23 0.53
N LYS A 42 7.26 1.90 0.62
CA LYS A 42 8.45 1.33 1.29
C LYS A 42 8.19 0.99 2.76
N ARG A 43 7.43 1.82 3.49
CA ARG A 43 7.06 1.55 4.88
C ARG A 43 6.10 0.37 4.98
N VAL A 44 5.10 0.29 4.09
CA VAL A 44 4.16 -0.82 4.00
C VAL A 44 4.89 -2.13 3.75
N LEU A 45 5.77 -2.18 2.74
CA LEU A 45 6.54 -3.37 2.39
C LEU A 45 7.31 -3.90 3.61
N ARG A 46 7.98 -2.99 4.34
CA ARG A 46 8.70 -3.33 5.57
C ARG A 46 7.76 -3.83 6.70
N LYS A 47 6.61 -3.18 6.89
CA LYS A 47 5.64 -3.56 7.94
C LYS A 47 5.03 -4.94 7.71
N LEU A 48 4.77 -5.28 6.44
CA LEU A 48 4.18 -6.55 6.03
C LEU A 48 5.23 -7.62 5.72
N ASN A 49 6.53 -7.29 5.84
CA ASN A 49 7.64 -8.17 5.49
C ASN A 49 7.53 -8.76 4.08
N VAL A 50 7.16 -7.91 3.11
CA VAL A 50 7.10 -8.25 1.68
C VAL A 50 8.14 -7.44 0.93
N HIS A 51 8.61 -7.95 -0.20
CA HIS A 51 9.77 -7.43 -0.91
C HIS A 51 9.43 -6.83 -2.27
N SER A 52 8.19 -6.99 -2.75
CA SER A 52 7.78 -6.43 -4.04
C SER A 52 6.34 -5.91 -4.03
N ARG A 53 6.04 -5.02 -4.97
CA ARG A 53 4.66 -4.57 -5.22
C ARG A 53 3.75 -5.74 -5.60
N ALA A 54 4.25 -6.68 -6.40
CA ALA A 54 3.49 -7.87 -6.79
C ALA A 54 3.14 -8.76 -5.60
N GLU A 55 4.10 -8.96 -4.69
CA GLU A 55 3.88 -9.70 -3.44
C GLU A 55 2.93 -8.97 -2.50
N LEU A 56 3.06 -7.65 -2.38
CA LEU A 56 2.13 -6.82 -1.62
C LEU A 56 0.70 -6.96 -2.13
N VAL A 57 0.51 -6.95 -3.45
CA VAL A 57 -0.77 -7.21 -4.11
C VAL A 57 -1.32 -8.57 -3.68
N GLN A 58 -0.53 -9.65 -3.78
CA GLN A 58 -0.96 -10.99 -3.36
C GLN A 58 -1.42 -11.06 -1.89
N VAL A 59 -0.65 -10.48 -0.96
CA VAL A 59 -1.01 -10.43 0.47
C VAL A 59 -2.28 -9.61 0.70
N THR A 60 -2.46 -8.51 -0.03
CA THR A 60 -3.65 -7.67 0.10
C THR A 60 -4.89 -8.32 -0.48
N TRP A 61 -4.79 -9.10 -1.56
CA TRP A 61 -5.92 -9.87 -2.11
C TRP A 61 -6.28 -11.08 -1.23
N GLN A 62 -5.28 -11.72 -0.61
CA GLN A 62 -5.53 -12.76 0.39
C GLN A 62 -6.27 -12.20 1.63
N GLY A 63 -6.02 -10.94 2.00
CA GLY A 63 -6.79 -10.23 3.04
C GLY A 63 -8.05 -9.52 2.54
N ALA A 64 -8.22 -9.29 1.24
CA ALA A 64 -9.39 -8.62 0.66
C ALA A 64 -10.62 -9.52 0.60
N ALA A 65 -10.46 -10.84 0.74
CA ALA A 65 -11.58 -11.73 1.05
C ALA A 65 -12.25 -11.39 2.40
N ASP A 66 -11.58 -10.60 3.26
CA ASP A 66 -12.07 -10.14 4.57
C ASP A 66 -12.25 -8.60 4.63
N LEU A 67 -12.16 -7.88 3.51
CA LEU A 67 -12.51 -6.46 3.46
C LEU A 67 -14.03 -6.32 3.23
N PRO A 68 -14.77 -5.60 4.11
CA PRO A 68 -16.22 -5.47 4.03
C PRO A 68 -16.70 -4.72 2.78
#